data_AF-A0A3B9AU17-F1
#
_entry.id   AF-A0A3B9AU17-F1
#
_cell.length_a   1.000
_cell.length_b   1.000
_cell.length_c   1.000
_cell.angle_alpha   90.00
_cell.angle_beta   90.00
_cell.angle_gamma   90.00
#
_symmetry.space_group_name_H-M   'P 1'
#
loop_
_entity.id
_entity.type
_entity.pdbx_description
1 polymer ?
#
loop_
_entity_poly.entity_id
_entity_poly.type
_entity_poly.pdbx_seq_one_letter_code
_entity_poly.pdbx_strand_id
1 'polypeptide(L)'
;MNFFQRITSITGSILLSVCAQTGYTQVGINANGATPHPSAMLEVSSNNKGVLLPRMTTAERKAIANPAEGLLVFDTDKTTLYIFEGTTWLPLAATSPANLPPLTRTVSDVAEQDRCGYRVAISDDYAIIGAYTDDIDAKANQGSAYIFKRTGGSWIQLAKLTAADGAAHDYFGCSVAISGDWAIVGAYGSDPGNVSAQGSAYIFHRIDDTWTQHSKITAVDGAANDNFGVSVSIEGDVAVIGAPNDDVGSITDEGSAYVFGYLSSSNTWVQQDKITSPDGASGDAFGYSVAQWNTFIAVGASSADVSGQVNRGSVYAYERMGFDWIFREKIIASDGASADGFGSSIAMSTDYIVVGASGHDTGGKSNQGSAYVYARSGATWTQRAILTAADGEANDYFGYYVATAGNYAVVGSFGDDIGLFTDQGSCYLFKAAGPIWNPVRKIELVNAQTNDYTGFSVGMSSSWIIIGSPGDTFGYGRISFLNIEE
;
A
#
# COMPACT_ATOMS: atom_id res chain seq x y z
N MET A 1 -85.22 28.14 -74.41
CA MET A 1 -85.70 29.07 -73.37
C MET A 1 -85.16 28.57 -72.04
N ASN A 2 -84.25 29.36 -71.46
CA ASN A 2 -83.72 29.38 -70.10
C ASN A 2 -84.09 28.31 -69.03
N PHE A 3 -83.03 27.94 -68.28
CA PHE A 3 -82.89 27.98 -66.80
C PHE A 3 -82.79 26.67 -65.98
N PHE A 4 -81.56 26.45 -65.46
CA PHE A 4 -81.13 26.19 -64.06
C PHE A 4 -81.08 24.79 -63.39
N GLN A 5 -79.92 24.57 -62.73
CA GLN A 5 -79.59 23.72 -61.54
C GLN A 5 -79.31 22.22 -61.77
N ARG A 6 -78.32 21.54 -61.15
CA ARG A 6 -77.46 21.79 -59.96
C ARG A 6 -76.28 20.79 -59.91
N ILE A 7 -75.09 21.30 -59.60
CA ILE A 7 -73.89 20.79 -58.88
C ILE A 7 -73.92 19.34 -58.32
N THR A 8 -72.88 18.53 -58.58
CA THR A 8 -71.86 18.05 -57.58
C THR A 8 -70.83 17.07 -58.18
N SER A 9 -69.56 17.28 -57.81
CA SER A 9 -68.39 16.47 -58.14
C SER A 9 -68.20 15.30 -57.17
N ILE A 10 -67.66 14.17 -57.66
CA ILE A 10 -66.99 13.17 -56.82
C ILE A 10 -65.66 12.83 -57.48
N THR A 11 -64.58 13.41 -56.94
CA THR A 11 -63.19 12.94 -57.12
C THR A 11 -62.82 12.18 -55.86
N GLY A 12 -62.65 10.86 -55.96
CA GLY A 12 -62.09 10.04 -54.89
C GLY A 12 -60.56 10.04 -54.98
N SER A 13 -59.89 10.68 -54.02
CA SER A 13 -58.45 10.60 -53.85
C SER A 13 -58.12 9.50 -52.83
N ILE A 14 -57.34 8.51 -53.26
CA ILE A 14 -56.78 7.45 -52.41
C ILE A 14 -55.64 8.08 -51.58
N LEU A 15 -55.80 8.12 -50.25
CA LEU A 15 -54.71 8.44 -49.33
C LEU A 15 -53.78 7.22 -49.22
N LEU A 16 -52.57 7.33 -49.77
CA LEU A 16 -51.48 6.38 -49.51
C LEU A 16 -50.79 6.78 -48.20
N SER A 17 -51.12 6.10 -47.11
CA SER A 17 -50.38 6.19 -45.84
C SER A 17 -49.02 5.49 -46.03
N VAL A 18 -47.95 6.28 -46.20
CA VAL A 18 -46.58 5.76 -46.10
C VAL A 18 -46.23 5.72 -44.62
N CYS A 19 -46.35 4.54 -44.01
CA CYS A 19 -45.77 4.28 -42.70
C CYS A 19 -44.25 4.17 -42.86
N ALA A 20 -43.52 5.24 -42.55
CA ALA A 20 -42.07 5.18 -42.44
C ALA A 20 -41.71 4.40 -41.16
N GLN A 21 -41.39 3.11 -41.30
CA GLN A 21 -40.75 2.37 -40.22
C GLN A 21 -39.29 2.85 -40.12
N THR A 22 -38.93 3.43 -38.99
CA THR A 22 -37.53 3.62 -38.62
C THR A 22 -36.92 2.25 -38.35
N GLY A 23 -36.18 1.71 -39.31
CA GLY A 23 -35.31 0.57 -39.06
C GLY A 23 -34.19 1.01 -38.11
N TYR A 24 -34.10 0.40 -36.93
CA TYR A 24 -32.96 0.61 -36.03
C TYR A 24 -31.70 0.03 -36.69
N THR A 25 -30.63 0.83 -36.79
CA THR A 25 -29.32 0.41 -37.34
C THR A 25 -28.42 -0.28 -36.31
N GLN A 26 -28.91 -0.46 -35.08
CA GLN A 26 -28.14 -1.01 -33.95
C GLN A 26 -28.45 -2.48 -33.72
N VAL A 27 -27.43 -3.26 -33.36
CA VAL A 27 -27.57 -4.69 -33.05
C VAL A 27 -27.52 -4.88 -31.53
N GLY A 28 -28.60 -5.38 -30.94
CA GLY A 28 -28.63 -5.85 -29.57
C GLY A 28 -28.56 -7.37 -29.52
N ILE A 29 -27.61 -7.93 -28.76
CA ILE A 29 -27.55 -9.35 -28.42
C ILE A 29 -27.81 -9.46 -26.92
N ASN A 30 -29.08 -9.59 -26.56
CA ASN A 30 -29.50 -9.70 -25.17
C ASN A 30 -30.72 -10.63 -25.03
N ALA A 31 -30.91 -11.17 -23.82
CA ALA A 31 -32.04 -12.07 -23.54
C ALA A 31 -33.27 -11.34 -22.97
N ASN A 32 -33.12 -10.05 -22.63
CA ASN A 32 -34.14 -9.22 -21.98
C ASN A 32 -34.91 -8.33 -22.96
N GLY A 33 -34.54 -8.32 -24.25
CA GLY A 33 -35.17 -7.48 -25.26
C GLY A 33 -34.88 -5.98 -25.08
N ALA A 34 -33.86 -5.63 -24.30
CA ALA A 34 -33.49 -4.24 -24.09
C ALA A 34 -33.05 -3.60 -25.42
N THR A 35 -33.48 -2.35 -25.63
CA THR A 35 -33.00 -1.54 -26.74
C THR A 35 -31.52 -1.22 -26.50
N PRO A 36 -30.63 -1.47 -27.48
CA PRO A 36 -29.24 -1.05 -27.38
C PRO A 36 -29.12 0.46 -27.10
N HIS A 37 -28.10 0.84 -26.36
CA HIS A 37 -27.80 2.23 -26.07
C HIS A 37 -27.62 3.03 -27.37
N PRO A 38 -28.14 4.27 -27.50
CA PRO A 38 -28.09 5.04 -28.75
C PRO A 38 -26.69 5.31 -29.34
N SER A 39 -25.64 5.23 -28.53
CA SER A 39 -24.25 5.35 -28.99
C SER A 39 -23.60 4.04 -29.46
N ALA A 40 -24.23 2.89 -29.22
CA ALA A 40 -23.67 1.58 -29.53
C ALA A 40 -24.13 1.11 -30.92
N MET A 41 -23.18 0.65 -31.75
CA MET A 41 -23.51 -0.08 -32.98
C MET A 41 -23.82 -1.56 -32.69
N LEU A 42 -23.13 -2.13 -31.69
CA LEU A 42 -23.34 -3.47 -31.15
C LEU A 42 -23.34 -3.40 -29.62
N GLU A 43 -24.38 -3.92 -28.98
CA GLU A 43 -24.44 -4.11 -27.54
C GLU A 43 -24.70 -5.59 -27.22
N VAL A 44 -23.85 -6.19 -26.38
CA VAL A 44 -24.03 -7.56 -25.90
C VAL A 44 -24.28 -7.51 -24.40
N SER A 45 -25.45 -7.97 -23.96
CA SER A 45 -25.83 -7.98 -22.54
C SER A 45 -26.25 -9.39 -22.13
N SER A 46 -25.53 -9.96 -21.17
CA SER A 46 -25.84 -11.26 -20.58
C SER A 46 -25.26 -11.35 -19.17
N ASN A 47 -25.98 -12.04 -18.28
CA ASN A 47 -25.51 -12.28 -16.91
C ASN A 47 -24.76 -13.63 -16.79
N ASN A 48 -24.65 -14.41 -17.86
CA ASN A 48 -24.07 -15.76 -17.83
C ASN A 48 -23.44 -16.23 -19.16
N LYS A 49 -23.34 -15.37 -20.18
CA LYS A 49 -22.67 -15.64 -21.46
C LYS A 49 -21.72 -14.50 -21.80
N GLY A 50 -20.71 -14.78 -22.60
CA GLY A 50 -19.76 -13.79 -23.10
C GLY A 50 -19.65 -13.81 -24.62
N VAL A 51 -18.74 -12.99 -25.15
CA VAL A 51 -18.36 -12.98 -26.57
C VAL A 51 -17.16 -13.91 -26.75
N LEU A 52 -17.29 -14.92 -27.61
CA LEU A 52 -16.17 -15.79 -27.98
C LEU A 52 -15.55 -15.27 -29.28
N LEU A 53 -14.37 -14.67 -29.18
CA LEU A 53 -13.61 -14.20 -30.34
C LEU A 53 -12.89 -15.35 -31.06
N PRO A 54 -12.46 -15.17 -32.32
CA PRO A 54 -11.65 -16.16 -33.03
C PRO A 54 -10.41 -16.55 -32.21
N ARG A 55 -10.22 -17.86 -32.02
CA ARG A 55 -9.09 -18.43 -31.29
C ARG A 55 -8.13 -19.06 -32.27
N MET A 56 -6.85 -18.73 -32.15
CA MET A 56 -5.81 -19.18 -33.09
C MET A 56 -4.43 -19.18 -32.42
N THR A 57 -3.47 -19.91 -32.96
CA THR A 57 -2.07 -19.89 -32.50
C THR A 57 -1.40 -18.55 -32.83
N THR A 58 -0.23 -18.27 -32.23
CA THR A 58 0.58 -17.10 -32.58
C THR A 58 0.99 -17.12 -34.05
N ALA A 59 1.31 -18.31 -34.59
CA ALA A 59 1.67 -18.47 -35.98
C ALA A 59 0.50 -18.13 -36.91
N GLU A 60 -0.70 -18.60 -36.60
CA GLU A 60 -1.92 -18.33 -37.38
C GLU A 60 -2.33 -16.86 -37.30
N ARG A 61 -2.28 -16.23 -36.13
CA ARG A 61 -2.54 -14.78 -35.99
C ARG A 61 -1.60 -13.95 -36.85
N LYS A 62 -0.31 -14.26 -36.82
CA LYS A 62 0.70 -13.56 -37.63
C LYS A 62 0.57 -13.85 -39.12
N ALA A 63 -0.06 -14.97 -39.50
CA ALA A 63 -0.31 -15.35 -40.88
C ALA A 63 -1.57 -14.70 -41.48
N ILE A 64 -2.38 -13.97 -40.70
CA ILE A 64 -3.51 -13.21 -41.23
C ILE A 64 -2.99 -12.17 -42.23
N ALA A 65 -3.33 -12.32 -43.51
CA ALA A 65 -2.94 -11.38 -44.55
C ALA A 65 -3.83 -10.12 -44.49
N ASN A 66 -3.20 -8.94 -44.48
CA ASN A 66 -3.88 -7.63 -44.45
C ASN A 66 -4.98 -7.52 -43.36
N PRO A 67 -4.66 -7.75 -42.08
CA PRO A 67 -5.65 -7.63 -41.01
C PRO A 67 -6.19 -6.20 -40.94
N ALA A 68 -7.49 -6.06 -40.66
CA ALA A 68 -8.11 -4.75 -40.47
C ALA A 68 -7.67 -4.13 -39.14
N GLU A 69 -7.47 -2.80 -39.12
CA GLU A 69 -7.29 -2.06 -37.87
C GLU A 69 -8.50 -2.28 -36.96
N GLY A 70 -8.25 -2.57 -35.68
CA GLY A 70 -9.26 -2.94 -34.69
C GLY A 70 -9.64 -4.44 -34.68
N LEU A 71 -9.02 -5.29 -35.51
CA LEU A 71 -9.30 -6.73 -35.49
C LEU A 71 -8.87 -7.35 -34.16
N LEU A 72 -9.81 -8.03 -33.49
CA LEU A 72 -9.57 -8.72 -32.21
C LEU A 72 -9.53 -10.23 -32.39
N VAL A 73 -8.52 -10.88 -31.79
CA VAL A 73 -8.37 -12.35 -31.76
C VAL A 73 -7.86 -12.79 -30.39
N PHE A 74 -8.13 -14.04 -30.01
CA PHE A 74 -7.51 -14.67 -28.86
C PHE A 74 -6.37 -15.58 -29.32
N ASP A 75 -5.13 -15.23 -28.95
CA ASP A 75 -3.92 -16.00 -29.25
C ASP A 75 -3.79 -17.12 -28.21
N THR A 76 -3.91 -18.37 -28.66
CA THR A 76 -3.95 -19.56 -27.80
C THR A 76 -2.58 -19.97 -27.26
N ASP A 77 -1.48 -19.64 -27.96
CA ASP A 77 -0.12 -19.91 -27.45
C ASP A 77 0.25 -18.91 -26.37
N LYS A 78 -0.30 -17.69 -26.45
CA LYS A 78 -0.10 -16.63 -25.46
C LYS A 78 -1.22 -16.56 -24.44
N THR A 79 -2.34 -17.23 -24.62
CA THR A 79 -3.52 -17.18 -23.74
C THR A 79 -4.12 -15.78 -23.54
N THR A 80 -3.93 -14.83 -24.48
CA THR A 80 -4.43 -13.44 -24.38
C THR A 80 -5.22 -13.01 -25.62
N LEU A 81 -6.08 -12.01 -25.44
CA LEU A 81 -6.55 -11.18 -26.54
C LEU A 81 -5.41 -10.36 -27.16
N TYR A 82 -5.49 -10.17 -28.48
CA TYR A 82 -4.69 -9.24 -29.26
C TYR A 82 -5.61 -8.36 -30.12
N ILE A 83 -5.21 -7.10 -30.31
CA ILE A 83 -5.79 -6.15 -31.26
C ILE A 83 -4.77 -5.80 -32.35
N PHE A 84 -5.19 -5.69 -33.60
CA PHE A 84 -4.34 -5.16 -34.67
C PHE A 84 -4.51 -3.65 -34.78
N GLU A 85 -3.43 -2.88 -34.65
CA GLU A 85 -3.45 -1.40 -34.69
C GLU A 85 -3.16 -0.82 -36.09
N GLY A 86 -3.39 -1.61 -37.14
CA GLY A 86 -3.16 -1.19 -38.53
C GLY A 86 -1.76 -1.53 -39.06
N THR A 87 -0.77 -1.72 -38.18
CA THR A 87 0.59 -2.14 -38.58
C THR A 87 1.14 -3.32 -37.80
N THR A 88 0.80 -3.45 -36.51
CA THR A 88 1.25 -4.55 -35.65
C THR A 88 0.12 -5.05 -34.76
N TRP A 89 0.35 -6.20 -34.13
CA TRP A 89 -0.57 -6.77 -33.16
C TRP A 89 -0.13 -6.46 -31.73
N LEU A 90 -1.00 -5.81 -30.96
CA LEU A 90 -0.79 -5.48 -29.54
C LEU A 90 -1.57 -6.43 -28.62
N PRO A 91 -0.96 -6.94 -27.53
CA PRO A 91 -1.70 -7.70 -26.52
C PRO A 91 -2.59 -6.75 -25.71
N LEU A 92 -3.82 -7.16 -25.43
CA LEU A 92 -4.75 -6.41 -24.56
C LEU A 92 -4.67 -6.85 -23.08
N ALA A 93 -3.92 -7.92 -22.80
CA ALA A 93 -3.54 -8.32 -21.45
C ALA A 93 -2.11 -8.90 -21.45
N ALA A 94 -1.27 -8.49 -20.50
CA ALA A 94 0.01 -9.14 -20.26
C ALA A 94 -0.28 -10.58 -19.78
N THR A 95 0.24 -11.58 -20.48
CA THR A 95 -0.17 -12.99 -20.32
C THR A 95 0.84 -13.88 -19.66
N SER A 96 1.59 -13.33 -18.73
CA SER A 96 2.11 -14.17 -17.68
C SER A 96 1.31 -13.88 -16.43
N PRO A 97 0.65 -14.91 -15.88
CA PRO A 97 0.45 -15.14 -14.45
C PRO A 97 1.44 -14.31 -13.66
N ALA A 98 2.67 -14.83 -13.83
CA ALA A 98 3.91 -14.51 -13.15
C ALA A 98 4.37 -13.04 -13.20
N ASN A 99 3.68 -12.15 -13.94
CA ASN A 99 4.11 -10.76 -14.12
C ASN A 99 2.95 -9.78 -14.41
N LEU A 100 1.75 -10.01 -13.86
CA LEU A 100 0.71 -8.99 -13.95
C LEU A 100 1.14 -7.73 -13.20
N PRO A 101 1.01 -6.53 -13.80
CA PRO A 101 1.32 -5.30 -13.09
C PRO A 101 0.38 -5.15 -11.88
N PRO A 102 0.84 -4.51 -10.78
CA PRO A 102 -0.01 -4.28 -9.63
C PRO A 102 -1.31 -3.55 -9.99
N LEU A 103 -2.40 -3.91 -9.32
CA LEU A 103 -3.70 -3.27 -9.49
C LEU A 103 -3.73 -1.96 -8.71
N THR A 104 -3.59 -0.84 -9.41
CA THR A 104 -3.60 0.50 -8.83
C THR A 104 -5.02 0.96 -8.46
N ARG A 105 -5.15 1.58 -7.29
CA ARG A 105 -6.36 2.20 -6.76
C ARG A 105 -6.08 3.61 -6.24
N THR A 106 -7.12 4.44 -6.27
CA THR A 106 -7.19 5.76 -5.64
C THR A 106 -8.21 5.73 -4.52
N VAL A 107 -8.07 6.61 -3.54
CA VAL A 107 -9.11 6.83 -2.52
C VAL A 107 -10.25 7.70 -3.05
N SER A 108 -11.37 7.75 -2.34
CA SER A 108 -12.63 8.37 -2.78
C SER A 108 -12.59 9.88 -2.98
N ASP A 109 -11.65 10.55 -2.34
CA ASP A 109 -11.62 12.00 -2.11
C ASP A 109 -10.19 12.55 -2.18
N VAL A 110 -9.39 11.97 -3.09
CA VAL A 110 -7.99 12.38 -3.27
C VAL A 110 -7.88 13.87 -3.60
N ALA A 111 -7.11 14.61 -2.82
CA ALA A 111 -6.65 15.95 -3.15
C ALA A 111 -5.13 15.97 -3.36
N GLU A 112 -4.64 17.02 -4.02
CA GLU A 112 -3.21 17.25 -4.18
C GLU A 112 -2.54 17.33 -2.81
N GLN A 113 -1.43 16.62 -2.63
CA GLN A 113 -0.59 16.65 -1.44
C GLN A 113 -1.16 15.97 -0.19
N ASP A 114 -2.28 15.23 -0.28
CA ASP A 114 -2.76 14.38 0.83
C ASP A 114 -1.82 13.20 1.14
N ARG A 115 -0.87 12.93 0.22
CA ARG A 115 0.14 11.87 0.31
C ARG A 115 -0.50 10.50 0.58
N CYS A 116 -1.61 10.19 -0.08
CA CYS A 116 -2.23 8.89 0.02
C CYS A 116 -1.22 7.77 -0.36
N GLY A 117 -1.09 6.74 0.47
CA GLY A 117 -0.06 5.71 0.29
C GLY A 117 1.25 6.00 1.01
N TYR A 118 1.30 7.04 1.86
CA TYR A 118 2.48 7.34 2.67
C TYR A 118 2.87 6.20 3.61
N ARG A 119 1.88 5.50 4.16
CA ARG A 119 2.04 4.25 4.90
C ARG A 119 0.95 3.27 4.52
N VAL A 120 1.30 1.99 4.49
CA VAL A 120 0.37 0.92 4.15
C VAL A 120 0.59 -0.27 5.07
N ALA A 121 -0.50 -0.97 5.41
CA ALA A 121 -0.45 -2.28 6.05
C ALA A 121 -1.60 -3.16 5.55
N ILE A 122 -1.43 -4.48 5.62
CA ILE A 122 -2.38 -5.45 5.10
C ILE A 122 -2.48 -6.64 6.06
N SER A 123 -3.71 -7.09 6.30
CA SER A 123 -4.03 -8.27 7.09
C SER A 123 -5.20 -8.99 6.41
N ASP A 124 -4.93 -10.21 5.94
CA ASP A 124 -5.89 -11.04 5.21
C ASP A 124 -6.54 -10.29 4.04
N ASP A 125 -7.85 -10.03 4.14
CA ASP A 125 -8.68 -9.36 3.15
C ASP A 125 -8.85 -7.85 3.39
N TYR A 126 -8.12 -7.28 4.34
CA TYR A 126 -8.17 -5.85 4.67
C TYR A 126 -6.81 -5.20 4.53
N ALA A 127 -6.81 -3.97 4.05
CA ALA A 127 -5.64 -3.11 4.04
C ALA A 127 -5.98 -1.75 4.62
N ILE A 128 -5.01 -1.12 5.27
CA ILE A 128 -5.08 0.25 5.76
C ILE A 128 -4.02 1.11 5.08
N ILE A 129 -4.41 2.31 4.69
CA ILE A 129 -3.59 3.26 3.94
C ILE A 129 -3.62 4.60 4.67
N GLY A 130 -2.46 5.17 5.00
CA GLY A 130 -2.34 6.50 5.58
C GLY A 130 -2.24 7.61 4.53
N ALA A 131 -2.90 8.74 4.81
CA ALA A 131 -2.83 10.00 4.07
C ALA A 131 -2.72 11.15 5.08
N TYR A 132 -1.54 11.29 5.66
CA TYR A 132 -1.33 12.07 6.88
C TYR A 132 -1.40 13.59 6.69
N THR A 133 -1.41 14.06 5.46
CA THR A 133 -1.56 15.48 5.10
C THR A 133 -2.92 15.80 4.50
N ASP A 134 -3.88 14.86 4.57
CA ASP A 134 -5.26 15.07 4.15
C ASP A 134 -5.95 16.18 4.98
N ASP A 135 -6.59 17.10 4.27
CA ASP A 135 -7.35 18.22 4.84
C ASP A 135 -8.80 17.80 5.11
N ILE A 136 -9.23 17.83 6.37
CA ILE A 136 -10.61 17.50 6.76
C ILE A 136 -11.37 18.79 7.07
N ASP A 137 -12.33 19.12 6.22
CA ASP A 137 -13.07 20.39 6.26
C ASP A 137 -12.13 21.61 6.21
N ALA A 138 -12.01 22.34 7.32
CA ALA A 138 -11.14 23.52 7.46
C ALA A 138 -9.85 23.23 8.25
N LYS A 139 -9.56 21.96 8.54
CA LYS A 139 -8.43 21.53 9.38
C LYS A 139 -7.31 21.00 8.50
N ALA A 140 -6.36 21.89 8.22
CA ALA A 140 -5.22 21.58 7.39
C ALA A 140 -4.38 20.43 7.97
N ASN A 141 -3.97 19.46 7.15
CA ASN A 141 -3.14 18.32 7.53
C ASN A 141 -3.64 17.60 8.80
N GLN A 142 -4.96 17.54 9.02
CA GLN A 142 -5.51 16.72 10.09
C GLN A 142 -5.11 15.27 9.87
N GLY A 143 -5.14 14.85 8.60
CA GLY A 143 -4.81 13.52 8.15
C GLY A 143 -5.98 12.55 8.24
N SER A 144 -5.89 11.50 7.42
CA SER A 144 -6.85 10.40 7.40
C SER A 144 -6.17 9.06 7.17
N ALA A 145 -6.94 7.99 7.36
CA ALA A 145 -6.57 6.66 6.90
C ALA A 145 -7.74 6.01 6.18
N TYR A 146 -7.47 5.08 5.26
CA TYR A 146 -8.48 4.43 4.44
C TYR A 146 -8.40 2.93 4.63
N ILE A 147 -9.56 2.28 4.78
CA ILE A 147 -9.66 0.82 4.77
C ILE A 147 -10.09 0.36 3.40
N PHE A 148 -9.36 -0.60 2.85
CA PHE A 148 -9.77 -1.36 1.67
C PHE A 148 -10.10 -2.79 2.06
N LYS A 149 -11.11 -3.37 1.42
CA LYS A 149 -11.50 -4.77 1.56
C LYS A 149 -11.41 -5.47 0.22
N ARG A 150 -10.86 -6.68 0.22
CA ARG A 150 -10.85 -7.57 -0.95
C ARG A 150 -12.21 -8.26 -1.09
N THR A 151 -12.89 -8.04 -2.21
CA THR A 151 -14.17 -8.67 -2.55
C THR A 151 -14.12 -9.16 -4.00
N GLY A 152 -14.34 -10.46 -4.23
CA GLY A 152 -14.37 -11.03 -5.58
C GLY A 152 -13.06 -10.84 -6.36
N GLY A 153 -11.91 -10.87 -5.68
CA GLY A 153 -10.59 -10.66 -6.29
C GLY A 153 -10.21 -9.19 -6.52
N SER A 154 -11.10 -8.24 -6.22
CA SER A 154 -10.83 -6.81 -6.31
C SER A 154 -10.73 -6.17 -4.94
N TRP A 155 -9.78 -5.24 -4.77
CA TRP A 155 -9.70 -4.37 -3.62
C TRP A 155 -10.60 -3.14 -3.82
N ILE A 156 -11.48 -2.88 -2.84
CA ILE A 156 -12.48 -1.82 -2.85
C ILE A 156 -12.32 -1.02 -1.55
N GLN A 157 -12.33 0.32 -1.62
CA GLN A 157 -12.35 1.14 -0.42
C GLN A 157 -13.66 0.88 0.36
N LEU A 158 -13.51 0.50 1.62
CA LEU A 158 -14.60 0.17 2.54
C LEU A 158 -14.91 1.34 3.48
N ALA A 159 -13.89 2.07 3.96
CA ALA A 159 -14.08 3.16 4.91
C ALA A 159 -12.99 4.24 4.79
N LYS A 160 -13.31 5.46 5.20
CA LYS A 160 -12.37 6.52 5.58
C LYS A 160 -12.42 6.65 7.10
N LEU A 161 -11.25 6.68 7.73
CA LEU A 161 -11.04 6.79 9.16
C LEU A 161 -10.46 8.18 9.47
N THR A 162 -11.03 8.85 10.45
CA THR A 162 -10.54 10.10 11.00
C THR A 162 -10.58 10.02 12.53
N ALA A 163 -9.71 10.79 13.20
CA ALA A 163 -9.79 10.97 14.64
C ALA A 163 -11.04 11.80 15.00
N ALA A 164 -11.83 11.30 15.96
CA ALA A 164 -13.05 11.99 16.44
C ALA A 164 -12.76 13.37 17.04
N ASP A 165 -11.56 13.55 17.61
CA ASP A 165 -11.06 14.81 18.15
C ASP A 165 -10.00 15.47 17.25
N GLY A 166 -9.87 15.01 16.00
CA GLY A 166 -8.78 15.44 15.12
C GLY A 166 -8.79 16.95 14.89
N ALA A 167 -7.59 17.54 14.93
CA ALA A 167 -7.31 18.95 14.73
C ALA A 167 -6.32 19.16 13.56
N ALA A 168 -6.13 20.42 13.18
CA ALA A 168 -5.18 20.76 12.13
C ALA A 168 -3.75 20.41 12.57
N HIS A 169 -2.97 19.81 11.67
CA HIS A 169 -1.59 19.36 11.90
C HIS A 169 -1.43 18.22 12.91
N ASP A 170 -2.49 17.45 13.19
CA ASP A 170 -2.39 16.22 13.98
C ASP A 170 -1.62 15.12 13.22
N TYR A 171 -1.59 15.19 11.89
CA TYR A 171 -0.91 14.23 11.01
C TYR A 171 -1.39 12.78 11.21
N PHE A 172 -2.69 12.60 11.42
CA PHE A 172 -3.32 11.29 11.54
C PHE A 172 -3.11 10.46 10.26
N GLY A 173 -2.58 9.24 10.38
CA GLY A 173 -2.23 8.41 9.22
C GLY A 173 -0.75 8.41 8.88
N CYS A 174 0.09 9.10 9.67
CA CYS A 174 1.55 9.10 9.52
C CYS A 174 2.18 7.72 9.75
N SER A 175 1.47 6.84 10.44
CA SER A 175 1.77 5.43 10.69
C SER A 175 0.47 4.65 10.78
N VAL A 176 0.44 3.43 10.24
CA VAL A 176 -0.76 2.58 10.25
C VAL A 176 -0.35 1.11 10.45
N ALA A 177 -1.17 0.35 11.19
CA ALA A 177 -1.07 -1.11 11.25
C ALA A 177 -2.47 -1.72 11.37
N ILE A 178 -2.63 -2.95 10.88
CA ILE A 178 -3.89 -3.69 10.89
C ILE A 178 -3.62 -5.17 11.16
N SER A 179 -4.42 -5.78 12.02
CA SER A 179 -4.38 -7.22 12.32
C SER A 179 -5.77 -7.69 12.75
N GLY A 180 -6.35 -8.61 11.99
CA GLY A 180 -7.67 -9.16 12.29
C GLY A 180 -8.76 -8.08 12.33
N ASP A 181 -9.38 -7.88 13.49
CA ASP A 181 -10.45 -6.89 13.71
C ASP A 181 -9.94 -5.55 14.29
N TRP A 182 -8.62 -5.41 14.47
CA TRP A 182 -8.01 -4.21 15.02
C TRP A 182 -7.18 -3.47 13.97
N ALA A 183 -7.25 -2.15 14.01
CA ALA A 183 -6.37 -1.26 13.30
C ALA A 183 -5.89 -0.15 14.24
N ILE A 184 -4.68 0.33 14.04
CA ILE A 184 -4.11 1.45 14.78
C ILE A 184 -3.56 2.49 13.79
N VAL A 185 -3.76 3.76 14.13
CA VAL A 185 -3.31 4.89 13.32
C VAL A 185 -2.62 5.92 14.22
N GLY A 186 -1.38 6.28 13.89
CA GLY A 186 -0.62 7.29 14.60
C GLY A 186 -0.96 8.72 14.15
N ALA A 187 -0.79 9.67 15.06
CA ALA A 187 -0.96 11.11 14.88
C ALA A 187 0.07 11.84 15.75
N TYR A 188 1.33 11.88 15.30
CA TYR A 188 2.44 12.40 16.11
C TYR A 188 2.32 13.89 16.43
N GLY A 189 1.61 14.65 15.59
CA GLY A 189 1.39 16.09 15.78
C GLY A 189 0.23 16.41 16.72
N SER A 190 -0.48 15.40 17.24
CA SER A 190 -1.61 15.64 18.14
C SER A 190 -1.14 16.27 19.46
N ASP A 191 -1.98 17.18 19.99
CA ASP A 191 -1.72 17.94 21.21
C ASP A 191 -2.67 17.52 22.37
N PRO A 192 -2.68 16.24 22.83
CA PRO A 192 -3.56 15.82 23.91
C PRO A 192 -3.31 16.64 25.18
N GLY A 193 -4.40 17.13 25.80
CA GLY A 193 -4.28 18.00 26.98
C GLY A 193 -3.62 19.36 26.72
N ASN A 194 -3.47 19.78 25.46
CA ASN A 194 -2.70 20.96 25.00
C ASN A 194 -1.18 20.83 25.25
N VAL A 195 -0.65 19.61 25.22
CA VAL A 195 0.79 19.35 25.25
C VAL A 195 1.29 19.22 23.82
N SER A 196 2.06 20.21 23.35
CA SER A 196 2.43 20.34 21.94
C SER A 196 3.19 19.13 21.42
N ALA A 197 2.74 18.53 20.32
CA ALA A 197 3.35 17.38 19.65
C ALA A 197 3.72 16.24 20.62
N GLN A 198 2.95 16.07 21.70
CA GLN A 198 3.06 14.87 22.54
C GLN A 198 2.73 13.63 21.72
N GLY A 199 1.79 13.78 20.77
CA GLY A 199 1.37 12.74 19.87
C GLY A 199 0.30 11.84 20.46
N SER A 200 -0.37 11.10 19.59
CA SER A 200 -1.43 10.16 19.95
C SER A 200 -1.48 9.01 18.96
N ALA A 201 -2.07 7.89 19.37
CA ALA A 201 -2.50 6.85 18.45
C ALA A 201 -3.96 6.48 18.68
N TYR A 202 -4.62 6.03 17.62
CA TYR A 202 -6.05 5.78 17.60
C TYR A 202 -6.30 4.35 17.17
N ILE A 203 -7.01 3.61 18.01
CA ILE A 203 -7.36 2.22 17.75
C ILE A 203 -8.79 2.15 17.24
N PHE A 204 -8.97 1.45 16.13
CA PHE A 204 -10.25 1.17 15.49
C PHE A 204 -10.57 -0.31 15.61
N HIS A 205 -11.84 -0.61 15.86
CA HIS A 205 -12.35 -1.98 15.92
C HIS A 205 -13.35 -2.22 14.80
N ARG A 206 -13.25 -3.38 14.16
CA ARG A 206 -14.17 -3.85 13.12
C ARG A 206 -15.26 -4.74 13.70
N ILE A 207 -16.51 -4.41 13.42
CA ILE A 207 -17.67 -5.28 13.66
C ILE A 207 -18.51 -5.30 12.39
N ASP A 208 -18.73 -6.47 11.80
CA ASP A 208 -19.52 -6.64 10.56
C ASP A 208 -19.12 -5.65 9.45
N ASP A 209 -17.83 -5.61 9.12
CA ASP A 209 -17.22 -4.67 8.15
C ASP A 209 -17.28 -3.18 8.50
N THR A 210 -17.86 -2.82 9.64
CA THR A 210 -17.90 -1.43 10.10
C THR A 210 -16.71 -1.15 11.02
N TRP A 211 -15.87 -0.20 10.63
CA TRP A 211 -14.74 0.27 11.42
C TRP A 211 -15.13 1.50 12.24
N THR A 212 -14.96 1.42 13.55
CA THR A 212 -15.26 2.54 14.48
C THR A 212 -14.06 2.82 15.36
N GLN A 213 -13.80 4.10 15.65
CA GLN A 213 -12.79 4.46 16.64
C GLN A 213 -13.20 3.90 18.00
N HIS A 214 -12.38 2.99 18.53
CA HIS A 214 -12.58 2.35 19.82
C HIS A 214 -11.87 3.12 20.93
N SER A 215 -10.64 3.59 20.70
CA SER A 215 -9.84 4.27 21.71
C SER A 215 -8.90 5.30 21.10
N LYS A 216 -8.66 6.39 21.84
CA LYS A 216 -7.45 7.22 21.71
C LYS A 216 -6.50 6.80 22.82
N ILE A 217 -5.23 6.58 22.49
CA ILE A 217 -4.18 6.21 23.45
C ILE A 217 -3.02 7.22 23.38
N THR A 218 -2.45 7.51 24.54
CA THR A 218 -1.33 8.42 24.77
C THR A 218 -0.39 7.80 25.78
N ALA A 219 0.91 8.12 25.72
CA ALA A 219 1.85 7.76 26.78
C ALA A 219 1.43 8.39 28.13
N VAL A 220 1.46 7.62 29.21
CA VAL A 220 1.12 8.07 30.57
C VAL A 220 2.02 9.22 31.04
N ASP A 221 3.29 9.15 30.67
CA ASP A 221 4.35 10.11 30.98
C ASP A 221 4.66 11.04 29.80
N GLY A 222 3.86 11.01 28.73
CA GLY A 222 4.19 11.77 27.54
C GLY A 222 4.28 13.29 27.81
N ALA A 223 5.26 13.90 27.16
CA ALA A 223 5.64 15.29 27.26
C ALA A 223 5.60 15.95 25.87
N ALA A 224 5.96 17.23 25.82
CA ALA A 224 5.91 17.99 24.57
C ALA A 224 7.03 17.55 23.62
N ASN A 225 6.67 17.34 22.35
CA ASN A 225 7.53 16.90 21.26
C ASN A 225 8.03 15.45 21.33
N ASP A 226 7.49 14.61 22.20
CA ASP A 226 7.84 13.17 22.24
C ASP A 226 7.47 12.44 20.94
N ASN A 227 6.54 13.01 20.15
CA ASN A 227 6.07 12.49 18.88
C ASN A 227 5.52 11.05 18.99
N PHE A 228 4.75 10.76 20.05
CA PHE A 228 4.10 9.46 20.22
C PHE A 228 3.19 9.15 19.01
N GLY A 229 3.36 7.98 18.41
CA GLY A 229 2.61 7.58 17.23
C GLY A 229 3.36 7.72 15.91
N VAL A 230 4.65 8.13 15.91
CA VAL A 230 5.49 8.11 14.70
C VAL A 230 5.58 6.71 14.08
N SER A 231 5.58 5.67 14.91
CA SER A 231 5.51 4.28 14.47
C SER A 231 4.51 3.50 15.31
N VAL A 232 3.78 2.57 14.69
CA VAL A 232 2.75 1.77 15.36
C VAL A 232 2.76 0.33 14.86
N SER A 233 2.43 -0.61 15.75
CA SER A 233 2.17 -2.01 15.44
C SER A 233 0.99 -2.51 16.26
N ILE A 234 0.20 -3.45 15.73
CA ILE A 234 -0.93 -4.08 16.43
C ILE A 234 -1.10 -5.53 15.99
N GLU A 235 -1.29 -6.43 16.95
CA GLU A 235 -1.43 -7.88 16.75
C GLU A 235 -2.18 -8.44 17.96
N GLY A 236 -3.32 -9.08 17.71
CA GLY A 236 -4.16 -9.62 18.77
C GLY A 236 -4.55 -8.55 19.80
N ASP A 237 -4.13 -8.76 21.05
CA ASP A 237 -4.40 -7.90 22.19
C ASP A 237 -3.22 -6.97 22.55
N VAL A 238 -2.21 -6.83 21.68
CA VAL A 238 -1.01 -6.01 21.94
C VAL A 238 -0.84 -4.96 20.85
N ALA A 239 -0.64 -3.71 21.25
CA ALA A 239 -0.25 -2.61 20.41
C ALA A 239 1.07 -2.00 20.91
N VAL A 240 1.95 -1.63 19.98
CA VAL A 240 3.25 -1.02 20.29
C VAL A 240 3.36 0.30 19.55
N ILE A 241 3.76 1.34 20.25
CA ILE A 241 3.81 2.70 19.70
C ILE A 241 5.15 3.34 20.01
N GLY A 242 5.82 3.83 18.98
CA GLY A 242 7.08 4.55 19.11
C GLY A 242 6.89 6.04 19.39
N ALA A 243 7.78 6.58 20.21
CA ALA A 243 7.95 8.00 20.51
C ALA A 243 9.46 8.32 20.42
N PRO A 244 10.01 8.50 19.21
CA PRO A 244 11.46 8.60 19.00
C PRO A 244 12.10 9.84 19.63
N ASN A 245 11.31 10.81 20.07
CA ASN A 245 11.77 12.05 20.68
C ASN A 245 11.50 12.11 22.19
N ASP A 246 11.05 11.01 22.78
CA ASP A 246 10.83 10.92 24.22
C ASP A 246 12.15 11.04 24.98
N ASP A 247 12.14 11.89 26.01
CA ASP A 247 13.26 12.03 26.95
C ASP A 247 13.21 10.91 28.00
N VAL A 248 14.29 10.14 28.13
CA VAL A 248 14.40 9.07 29.12
C VAL A 248 15.25 9.55 30.30
N GLY A 249 14.57 9.94 31.38
CA GLY A 249 15.22 10.49 32.56
C GLY A 249 15.88 11.84 32.29
N SER A 250 17.19 11.86 32.04
CA SER A 250 17.94 13.08 31.68
C SER A 250 18.57 13.00 30.29
N ILE A 251 18.26 11.96 29.52
CA ILE A 251 18.80 11.74 28.18
C ILE A 251 17.78 12.27 27.18
N THR A 252 18.15 13.35 26.49
CA THR A 252 17.25 14.05 25.57
C THR A 252 17.10 13.30 24.26
N ASP A 253 15.86 13.15 23.78
CA ASP A 253 15.55 12.46 22.52
C ASP A 253 16.19 11.05 22.44
N GLU A 254 16.31 10.32 23.56
CA GLU A 254 16.73 8.91 23.53
C GLU A 254 15.70 8.09 22.74
N GLY A 255 14.43 8.41 22.97
CA GLY A 255 13.28 7.76 22.40
C GLY A 255 12.81 6.56 23.22
N SER A 256 11.52 6.24 23.08
CA SER A 256 10.86 5.13 23.78
C SER A 256 9.89 4.38 22.87
N ALA A 257 9.58 3.13 23.25
CA ALA A 257 8.45 2.39 22.70
C ALA A 257 7.49 1.98 23.82
N TYR A 258 6.20 2.24 23.62
CA TYR A 258 5.16 2.00 24.63
C TYR A 258 4.32 0.80 24.23
N VAL A 259 4.09 -0.11 25.18
CA VAL A 259 3.28 -1.32 24.96
C VAL A 259 1.92 -1.16 25.62
N PHE A 260 0.87 -1.32 24.83
CA PHE A 260 -0.51 -1.33 25.27
C PHE A 260 -1.12 -2.72 25.12
N GLY A 261 -1.83 -3.17 26.16
CA GLY A 261 -2.58 -4.41 26.14
C GLY A 261 -4.08 -4.17 26.21
N TYR A 262 -4.85 -4.96 25.47
CA TYR A 262 -6.31 -4.90 25.49
C TYR A 262 -6.87 -5.78 26.62
N LEU A 263 -7.60 -5.15 27.55
CA LEU A 263 -8.32 -5.81 28.64
C LEU A 263 -9.77 -6.06 28.23
N SER A 264 -10.08 -7.30 27.83
CA SER A 264 -11.43 -7.70 27.42
C SER A 264 -12.47 -7.58 28.54
N SER A 265 -12.06 -7.70 29.82
CA SER A 265 -12.95 -7.55 30.98
C SER A 265 -13.53 -6.15 31.12
N SER A 266 -12.80 -5.13 30.65
CA SER A 266 -13.21 -3.72 30.71
C SER A 266 -13.41 -3.10 29.33
N ASN A 267 -13.12 -3.83 28.26
CA ASN A 267 -13.14 -3.32 26.88
C ASN A 267 -12.25 -2.07 26.72
N THR A 268 -11.00 -2.13 27.22
CA THR A 268 -10.08 -0.98 27.24
C THR A 268 -8.66 -1.38 26.88
N TRP A 269 -7.95 -0.50 26.17
CA TRP A 269 -6.50 -0.58 26.01
C TRP A 269 -5.80 0.12 27.18
N VAL A 270 -4.79 -0.51 27.76
CA VAL A 270 -4.02 0.04 28.89
C VAL A 270 -2.53 -0.04 28.60
N GLN A 271 -1.79 1.00 28.96
CA GLN A 271 -0.32 0.96 28.90
C GLN A 271 0.17 -0.08 29.91
N GLN A 272 0.86 -1.10 29.41
CA GLN A 272 1.45 -2.17 30.21
C GLN A 272 2.93 -1.94 30.48
N ASP A 273 3.64 -1.33 29.53
CA ASP A 273 5.09 -1.13 29.65
C ASP A 273 5.58 0.10 28.87
N LYS A 274 6.77 0.58 29.24
CA LYS A 274 7.60 1.54 28.51
C LYS A 274 8.97 0.88 28.29
N ILE A 275 9.26 0.54 27.04
CA ILE A 275 10.52 -0.07 26.62
C ILE A 275 11.50 1.03 26.23
N THR A 276 12.72 0.96 26.76
CA THR A 276 13.86 1.83 26.43
C THR A 276 15.08 0.99 26.08
N SER A 277 16.06 1.58 25.38
CA SER A 277 17.32 0.91 25.05
C SER A 277 18.22 0.73 26.30
N PRO A 278 18.91 -0.41 26.47
CA PRO A 278 19.85 -0.61 27.59
C PRO A 278 21.10 0.29 27.54
N ASP A 279 21.45 0.77 26.35
CA ASP A 279 22.61 1.61 26.07
C ASP A 279 22.23 2.88 25.31
N GLY A 280 21.02 3.39 25.53
CA GLY A 280 20.52 4.56 24.84
C GLY A 280 21.32 5.83 25.13
N ALA A 281 21.44 6.65 24.11
CA ALA A 281 22.10 7.95 24.14
C ALA A 281 21.20 9.02 23.53
N SER A 282 21.59 10.28 23.74
CA SER A 282 20.82 11.42 23.26
C SER A 282 20.76 11.44 21.73
N GLY A 283 19.54 11.52 21.19
CA GLY A 283 19.30 11.56 19.75
C GLY A 283 19.32 10.20 19.05
N ASP A 284 19.41 9.07 19.78
CA ASP A 284 19.40 7.73 19.20
C ASP A 284 18.08 7.39 18.46
N ALA A 285 17.00 8.10 18.82
CA ALA A 285 15.67 7.97 18.23
C ALA A 285 15.07 6.56 18.38
N PHE A 286 15.22 5.94 19.55
CA PHE A 286 14.61 4.64 19.85
C PHE A 286 13.08 4.72 19.75
N GLY A 287 12.45 3.81 18.99
CA GLY A 287 11.03 3.90 18.68
C GLY A 287 10.74 4.54 17.32
N TYR A 288 11.77 4.90 16.54
CA TYR A 288 11.58 5.40 15.18
C TYR A 288 10.80 4.42 14.29
N SER A 289 11.06 3.12 14.47
CA SER A 289 10.26 2.05 13.87
C SER A 289 9.98 0.96 14.90
N VAL A 290 8.81 0.33 14.79
CA VAL A 290 8.40 -0.79 15.65
C VAL A 290 7.79 -1.89 14.79
N ALA A 291 8.09 -3.14 15.13
CA ALA A 291 7.46 -4.31 14.55
C ALA A 291 7.28 -5.37 15.63
N GLN A 292 6.23 -6.18 15.48
CA GLN A 292 5.98 -7.28 16.40
C GLN A 292 5.58 -8.53 15.65
N TRP A 293 5.83 -9.67 16.30
CA TRP A 293 5.30 -10.96 15.90
C TRP A 293 5.14 -11.83 17.14
N ASN A 294 3.92 -12.26 17.43
CA ASN A 294 3.61 -13.11 18.57
C ASN A 294 4.12 -12.51 19.90
N THR A 295 5.13 -13.10 20.54
CA THR A 295 5.70 -12.62 21.82
C THR A 295 6.91 -11.72 21.64
N PHE A 296 7.26 -11.31 20.41
CA PHE A 296 8.45 -10.53 20.11
C PHE A 296 8.11 -9.13 19.64
N ILE A 297 8.92 -8.18 20.10
CA ILE A 297 8.93 -6.80 19.60
C ILE A 297 10.36 -6.50 19.13
N ALA A 298 10.48 -5.83 18.00
CA ALA A 298 11.70 -5.16 17.58
C ALA A 298 11.46 -3.64 17.51
N VAL A 299 12.41 -2.89 18.05
CA VAL A 299 12.38 -1.43 18.08
C VAL A 299 13.64 -0.87 17.42
N GLY A 300 13.46 0.02 16.45
CA GLY A 300 14.54 0.70 15.74
C GLY A 300 14.98 1.97 16.44
N ALA A 301 16.28 2.19 16.47
CA ALA A 301 16.95 3.43 16.84
C ALA A 301 17.88 3.79 15.67
N SER A 302 17.30 4.32 14.59
CA SER A 302 18.01 4.52 13.32
C SER A 302 19.12 5.56 13.40
N SER A 303 19.05 6.45 14.39
CA SER A 303 20.04 7.50 14.63
C SER A 303 21.10 7.08 15.65
N ALA A 304 21.05 5.84 16.15
CA ALA A 304 21.97 5.39 17.17
C ALA A 304 23.43 5.42 16.71
N ASP A 305 24.29 6.00 17.53
CA ASP A 305 25.74 5.98 17.35
C ASP A 305 26.29 4.63 17.82
N VAL A 306 26.79 3.82 16.89
CA VAL A 306 27.21 2.44 17.18
C VAL A 306 28.67 2.24 16.80
N SER A 307 29.46 1.75 17.77
CA SER A 307 30.88 1.42 17.57
C SER A 307 31.71 2.60 17.00
N GLY A 308 31.36 3.83 17.38
CA GLY A 308 32.04 5.06 16.94
C GLY A 308 31.64 5.57 15.55
N GLN A 309 30.60 4.99 14.94
CA GLN A 309 30.00 5.47 13.68
C GLN A 309 28.72 6.24 13.99
N VAL A 310 28.61 7.45 13.45
CA VAL A 310 27.50 8.36 13.74
C VAL A 310 26.25 7.97 12.96
N ASN A 311 25.08 7.92 13.58
CA ASN A 311 23.81 7.55 12.93
C ASN A 311 23.90 6.22 12.14
N ARG A 312 24.70 5.28 12.64
CA ARG A 312 24.81 3.94 12.04
C ARG A 312 23.51 3.16 12.19
N GLY A 313 22.83 3.39 13.30
CA GLY A 313 21.55 2.79 13.62
C GLY A 313 21.67 1.41 14.26
N SER A 314 20.61 1.02 14.96
CA SER A 314 20.48 -0.27 15.62
C SER A 314 19.02 -0.70 15.77
N VAL A 315 18.81 -1.99 16.02
CA VAL A 315 17.51 -2.56 16.36
C VAL A 315 17.63 -3.33 17.67
N TYR A 316 16.62 -3.25 18.53
CA TYR A 316 16.60 -3.94 19.81
C TYR A 316 15.43 -4.90 19.84
N ALA A 317 15.72 -6.18 20.09
CA ALA A 317 14.70 -7.23 20.19
C ALA A 317 14.34 -7.49 21.66
N TYR A 318 13.04 -7.56 21.93
CA TYR A 318 12.45 -7.87 23.23
C TYR A 318 11.51 -9.07 23.10
N GLU A 319 11.40 -9.86 24.16
CA GLU A 319 10.46 -10.98 24.23
C GLU A 319 9.61 -10.90 25.50
N ARG A 320 8.30 -11.06 25.34
CA ARG A 320 7.35 -11.13 26.46
C ARG A 320 7.56 -12.41 27.25
N MET A 321 7.82 -12.27 28.55
CA MET A 321 7.91 -13.37 29.52
C MET A 321 6.95 -13.08 30.68
N GLY A 322 5.72 -13.60 30.57
CA GLY A 322 4.65 -13.25 31.51
C GLY A 322 4.16 -11.81 31.27
N PHE A 323 4.36 -10.95 32.26
CA PHE A 323 4.00 -9.53 32.18
C PHE A 323 5.17 -8.62 31.77
N ASP A 324 6.40 -9.14 31.75
CA ASP A 324 7.61 -8.35 31.50
C ASP A 324 8.08 -8.49 30.06
N TRP A 325 8.57 -7.40 29.47
CA TRP A 325 9.29 -7.41 28.20
C TRP A 325 10.79 -7.47 28.43
N ILE A 326 11.39 -8.62 28.10
CA ILE A 326 12.80 -8.89 28.39
C ILE A 326 13.65 -8.56 27.17
N PHE A 327 14.62 -7.66 27.32
CA PHE A 327 15.65 -7.41 26.31
C PHE A 327 16.39 -8.70 25.95
N ARG A 328 16.48 -8.99 24.66
CA ARG A 328 17.18 -10.18 24.13
C ARG A 328 18.51 -9.82 23.50
N GLU A 329 18.49 -8.89 22.55
CA GLU A 329 19.64 -8.64 21.70
C GLU A 329 19.57 -7.26 21.05
N LYS A 330 20.73 -6.61 20.93
CA LYS A 330 20.94 -5.46 20.05
C LYS A 330 21.47 -5.99 18.72
N ILE A 331 20.70 -5.76 17.67
CA ILE A 331 20.95 -6.18 16.31
C ILE A 331 21.53 -5.00 15.53
N ILE A 332 22.61 -5.27 14.79
CA ILE A 332 23.33 -4.28 13.98
C ILE A 332 23.68 -4.88 12.63
N ALA A 333 23.71 -4.05 11.57
CA ALA A 333 24.25 -4.47 10.27
C ALA A 333 25.70 -4.95 10.40
N SER A 334 26.07 -6.02 9.70
CA SER A 334 27.44 -6.55 9.69
C SER A 334 28.51 -5.59 9.17
N ASP A 335 28.11 -4.75 8.23
CA ASP A 335 28.92 -3.85 7.41
C ASP A 335 28.46 -2.40 7.53
N GLY A 336 27.57 -2.12 8.48
CA GLY A 336 27.03 -0.77 8.66
C GLY A 336 28.13 0.28 8.90
N ALA A 337 27.93 1.47 8.35
CA ALA A 337 28.78 2.65 8.42
C ALA A 337 27.99 3.85 8.98
N SER A 338 28.66 5.00 9.08
CA SER A 338 28.01 6.23 9.52
C SER A 338 26.91 6.65 8.53
N ALA A 339 25.78 7.13 9.05
CA ALA A 339 24.60 7.59 8.31
C ALA A 339 23.81 6.53 7.51
N ASP A 340 24.11 5.25 7.67
CA ASP A 340 23.34 4.17 7.02
C ASP A 340 21.89 4.10 7.49
N GLY A 341 21.63 4.52 8.74
CA GLY A 341 20.28 4.57 9.32
C GLY A 341 19.66 3.18 9.55
N PHE A 342 20.46 2.16 9.88
CA PHE A 342 19.95 0.81 10.12
C PHE A 342 18.88 0.79 11.21
N GLY A 343 17.70 0.23 10.92
CA GLY A 343 16.55 0.26 11.83
C GLY A 343 15.54 1.35 11.51
N SER A 344 15.68 2.05 10.39
CA SER A 344 14.69 3.03 9.91
C SER A 344 13.34 2.39 9.53
N SER A 345 13.35 1.11 9.14
CA SER A 345 12.17 0.30 8.88
C SER A 345 12.40 -1.14 9.34
N ILE A 346 11.40 -1.75 9.97
CA ILE A 346 11.47 -3.11 10.48
C ILE A 346 10.20 -3.85 10.10
N ALA A 347 10.35 -5.09 9.64
CA ALA A 347 9.25 -6.04 9.52
C ALA A 347 9.64 -7.35 10.22
N MET A 348 8.68 -7.97 10.89
CA MET A 348 8.90 -9.20 11.63
C MET A 348 7.88 -10.25 11.21
N SER A 349 8.34 -11.49 11.10
CA SER A 349 7.52 -12.69 10.90
C SER A 349 7.98 -13.79 11.86
N THR A 350 7.42 -14.98 11.71
CA THR A 350 7.76 -16.16 12.51
C THR A 350 9.26 -16.44 12.57
N ASP A 351 9.92 -16.40 11.41
CA ASP A 351 11.29 -16.86 11.27
C ASP A 351 12.28 -15.72 11.04
N TYR A 352 11.80 -14.54 10.64
CA TYR A 352 12.66 -13.47 10.15
C TYR A 352 12.34 -12.10 10.73
N ILE A 353 13.39 -11.34 11.00
CA ILE A 353 13.35 -9.88 11.04
C ILE A 353 13.99 -9.38 9.74
N VAL A 354 13.32 -8.45 9.07
CA VAL A 354 13.88 -7.69 7.95
C VAL A 354 14.05 -6.25 8.39
N VAL A 355 15.24 -5.68 8.20
CA VAL A 355 15.58 -4.32 8.64
C VAL A 355 16.09 -3.49 7.47
N GLY A 356 15.51 -2.30 7.28
CA GLY A 356 15.95 -1.31 6.32
C GLY A 356 17.17 -0.50 6.79
N ALA A 357 18.04 -0.17 5.84
CA ALA A 357 19.12 0.81 5.97
C ALA A 357 19.25 1.56 4.63
N SER A 358 18.31 2.46 4.35
CA SER A 358 18.24 3.14 3.05
C SER A 358 19.41 4.09 2.77
N GLY A 359 20.15 4.49 3.81
CA GLY A 359 21.38 5.28 3.66
C GLY A 359 22.62 4.44 3.38
N HIS A 360 22.51 3.10 3.38
CA HIS A 360 23.70 2.25 3.23
C HIS A 360 24.36 2.42 1.85
N ASP A 361 25.65 2.72 1.88
CA ASP A 361 26.50 2.79 0.70
C ASP A 361 26.95 1.38 0.28
N THR A 362 26.46 0.88 -0.85
CA THR A 362 26.82 -0.45 -1.36
C THR A 362 27.24 -0.40 -2.82
N GLY A 363 28.07 -1.35 -3.24
CA GLY A 363 28.58 -1.39 -4.62
C GLY A 363 29.37 -0.14 -5.07
N GLY A 364 29.84 0.69 -4.14
CA GLY A 364 30.47 1.98 -4.43
C GLY A 364 29.50 3.12 -4.77
N LYS A 365 28.20 2.95 -4.49
CA LYS A 365 27.13 3.89 -4.79
C LYS A 365 26.56 4.44 -3.49
N SER A 366 26.50 5.77 -3.38
CA SER A 366 26.03 6.44 -2.18
C SER A 366 24.52 6.29 -2.02
N ASN A 367 24.03 5.98 -0.81
CA ASN A 367 22.60 5.83 -0.51
C ASN A 367 21.84 4.91 -1.49
N GLN A 368 22.52 3.93 -2.09
CA GLN A 368 21.82 2.90 -2.86
C GLN A 368 20.87 2.14 -1.94
N GLY A 369 21.26 1.96 -0.68
CA GLY A 369 20.47 1.36 0.36
C GLY A 369 20.56 -0.16 0.38
N SER A 370 20.17 -0.75 1.50
CA SER A 370 20.13 -2.20 1.70
C SER A 370 19.05 -2.60 2.69
N ALA A 371 18.61 -3.86 2.61
CA ALA A 371 17.78 -4.48 3.64
C ALA A 371 18.47 -5.73 4.19
N TYR A 372 18.41 -5.93 5.49
CA TYR A 372 19.12 -6.99 6.18
C TYR A 372 18.13 -8.00 6.72
N VAL A 373 18.38 -9.29 6.49
CA VAL A 373 17.55 -10.35 7.02
C VAL A 373 18.25 -11.05 8.16
N TYR A 374 17.59 -11.14 9.30
CA TYR A 374 18.01 -11.92 10.46
C TYR A 374 17.04 -13.07 10.65
N ALA A 375 17.57 -14.28 10.84
CA ALA A 375 16.75 -15.44 11.14
C ALA A 375 16.85 -15.80 12.62
N ARG A 376 15.72 -16.25 13.16
CA ARG A 376 15.59 -16.64 14.54
C ARG A 376 16.26 -17.98 14.82
N SER A 377 16.98 -18.05 15.94
CA SER A 377 17.43 -19.32 16.54
C SER A 377 17.20 -19.25 18.05
N GLY A 378 16.12 -19.87 18.54
CA GLY A 378 15.71 -19.72 19.93
C GLY A 378 15.29 -18.29 20.24
N ALA A 379 16.04 -17.60 21.11
CA ALA A 379 15.81 -16.19 21.46
C ALA A 379 16.79 -15.21 20.77
N THR A 380 17.73 -15.72 19.97
CA THR A 380 18.76 -14.91 19.28
C THR A 380 18.47 -14.76 17.79
N TRP A 381 18.97 -13.68 17.20
CA TRP A 381 18.77 -13.32 15.80
C TRP A 381 20.11 -13.25 15.07
N THR A 382 20.29 -14.09 14.05
CA THR A 382 21.54 -14.15 13.27
C THR A 382 21.32 -13.61 11.86
N GLN A 383 22.16 -12.70 11.41
CA GLN A 383 22.12 -12.19 10.04
C GLN A 383 22.29 -13.34 9.04
N ARG A 384 21.38 -13.43 8.07
CA ARG A 384 21.37 -14.43 7.00
C ARG A 384 21.66 -13.86 5.64
N ALA A 385 21.22 -12.63 5.38
CA ALA A 385 21.37 -12.00 4.08
C ALA A 385 21.45 -10.48 4.20
N ILE A 386 22.11 -9.89 3.22
CA ILE A 386 21.96 -8.49 2.84
C ILE A 386 21.29 -8.52 1.47
N LEU A 387 20.16 -7.85 1.36
CA LEU A 387 19.37 -7.70 0.14
C LEU A 387 19.71 -6.36 -0.49
N THR A 388 19.97 -6.38 -1.80
CA THR A 388 20.23 -5.20 -2.62
C THR A 388 19.47 -5.33 -3.94
N ALA A 389 19.14 -4.20 -4.56
CA ALA A 389 18.68 -4.18 -5.95
C ALA A 389 19.86 -4.48 -6.90
N ALA A 390 19.67 -5.39 -7.85
CA ALA A 390 20.74 -5.77 -8.80
C ALA A 390 21.09 -4.64 -9.78
N ASP A 391 20.11 -3.80 -10.05
CA ASP A 391 20.14 -2.60 -10.87
C ASP A 391 20.23 -1.31 -10.05
N GLY A 392 20.35 -1.40 -8.72
CA GLY A 392 20.27 -0.23 -7.87
C GLY A 392 21.40 0.76 -8.14
N GLU A 393 21.07 2.04 -8.17
CA GLU A 393 21.96 3.18 -8.38
C GLU A 393 22.10 4.05 -7.11
N ALA A 394 22.89 5.12 -7.20
CA ALA A 394 23.07 6.03 -6.09
C ALA A 394 21.80 6.83 -5.82
N ASN A 395 21.38 6.91 -4.55
CA ASN A 395 20.15 7.55 -4.09
C ASN A 395 18.84 6.82 -4.48
N ASP A 396 18.91 5.52 -4.75
CA ASP A 396 17.70 4.71 -4.93
C ASP A 396 16.96 4.43 -3.61
N TYR A 397 17.68 4.56 -2.49
CA TYR A 397 17.18 4.37 -1.12
C TYR A 397 16.51 3.01 -0.89
N PHE A 398 17.06 1.94 -1.46
CA PHE A 398 16.58 0.57 -1.25
C PHE A 398 16.55 0.24 0.24
N GLY A 399 15.45 -0.35 0.73
CA GLY A 399 15.29 -0.60 2.17
C GLY A 399 14.64 0.55 2.93
N TYR A 400 14.10 1.56 2.24
CA TYR A 400 13.38 2.66 2.88
C TYR A 400 12.17 2.16 3.67
N TYR A 401 11.38 1.27 3.08
CA TYR A 401 10.40 0.45 3.80
C TYR A 401 10.55 -1.04 3.45
N VAL A 402 10.34 -1.89 4.44
CA VAL A 402 10.40 -3.35 4.29
C VAL A 402 9.13 -3.99 4.84
N ALA A 403 8.71 -5.11 4.24
CA ALA A 403 7.66 -5.98 4.77
C ALA A 403 8.02 -7.44 4.57
N THR A 404 7.53 -8.33 5.44
CA THR A 404 7.79 -9.77 5.36
C THR A 404 6.56 -10.58 5.74
N ALA A 405 6.34 -11.70 5.05
CA ALA A 405 5.41 -12.74 5.46
C ALA A 405 5.96 -14.11 5.04
N GLY A 406 6.00 -15.05 6.00
CA GLY A 406 6.60 -16.36 5.77
C GLY A 406 8.05 -16.26 5.28
N ASN A 407 8.34 -16.87 4.14
CA ASN A 407 9.67 -16.89 3.54
C ASN A 407 9.91 -15.80 2.48
N TYR A 408 9.12 -14.74 2.49
CA TYR A 408 9.21 -13.65 1.54
C TYR A 408 9.50 -12.32 2.24
N ALA A 409 10.16 -11.44 1.52
CA ALA A 409 10.40 -10.06 1.90
C ALA A 409 10.17 -9.17 0.69
N VAL A 410 9.47 -8.06 0.88
CA VAL A 410 9.36 -6.99 -0.11
C VAL A 410 10.10 -5.77 0.41
N VAL A 411 10.86 -5.14 -0.47
CA VAL A 411 11.70 -3.99 -0.13
C VAL A 411 11.42 -2.85 -1.10
N GLY A 412 11.10 -1.68 -0.56
CA GLY A 412 10.88 -0.46 -1.33
C GLY A 412 12.18 0.26 -1.68
N SER A 413 12.18 0.92 -2.84
CA SER A 413 13.29 1.72 -3.37
C SER A 413 12.71 2.94 -4.09
N PHE A 414 12.24 3.93 -3.32
CA PHE A 414 11.41 5.01 -3.86
C PHE A 414 12.18 5.98 -4.77
N GLY A 415 13.50 6.03 -4.66
CA GLY A 415 14.37 6.87 -5.50
C GLY A 415 14.86 6.17 -6.77
N ASP A 416 14.41 4.95 -7.05
CA ASP A 416 14.82 4.22 -8.26
C ASP A 416 14.36 4.93 -9.54
N ASP A 417 15.31 5.15 -10.44
CA ASP A 417 15.11 5.81 -11.73
C ASP A 417 14.76 4.78 -12.81
N ILE A 418 13.57 4.89 -13.40
CA ILE A 418 13.13 3.96 -14.46
C ILE A 418 13.18 4.64 -15.82
N GLY A 419 14.24 4.34 -16.58
CA GLY A 419 14.44 4.87 -17.92
C GLY A 419 14.73 6.37 -17.91
N LEU A 420 13.72 7.20 -18.23
CA LEU A 420 13.83 8.67 -18.20
C LEU A 420 13.11 9.29 -17.00
N PHE A 421 12.44 8.49 -16.18
CA PHE A 421 11.63 8.98 -15.07
C PHE A 421 12.43 8.90 -13.77
N THR A 422 12.91 10.06 -13.32
CA THR A 422 13.65 10.18 -12.06
C THR A 422 12.75 9.96 -10.85
N ASP A 423 13.23 9.27 -9.82
CA ASP A 423 12.49 8.97 -8.59
C ASP A 423 11.08 8.40 -8.85
N GLN A 424 10.92 7.63 -9.93
CA GLN A 424 9.67 6.93 -10.21
C GLN A 424 9.41 5.88 -9.11
N GLY A 425 10.48 5.28 -8.62
CA GLY A 425 10.51 4.28 -7.57
C GLY A 425 10.14 2.88 -8.06
N SER A 426 10.51 1.90 -7.24
CA SER A 426 10.17 0.49 -7.44
C SER A 426 10.11 -0.28 -6.12
N CYS A 427 9.63 -1.52 -6.17
CA CYS A 427 9.77 -2.50 -5.08
C CYS A 427 10.45 -3.77 -5.59
N TYR A 428 11.08 -4.50 -4.68
CA TYR A 428 11.75 -5.76 -4.99
C TYR A 428 11.27 -6.86 -4.06
N LEU A 429 10.80 -7.96 -4.65
CA LEU A 429 10.37 -9.15 -3.94
C LEU A 429 11.50 -10.17 -3.88
N PHE A 430 11.78 -10.67 -2.69
CA PHE A 430 12.75 -11.73 -2.42
C PHE A 430 12.07 -12.92 -1.76
N LYS A 431 12.63 -14.11 -1.99
CA LYS A 431 12.16 -15.37 -1.39
C LYS A 431 13.33 -16.17 -0.84
N ALA A 432 13.19 -16.65 0.39
CA ALA A 432 14.13 -17.56 1.01
C ALA A 432 13.97 -18.99 0.47
N ALA A 433 15.11 -19.59 0.11
CA ALA A 433 15.28 -21.00 -0.19
C ALA A 433 16.35 -21.57 0.76
N GLY A 434 15.91 -21.99 1.94
CA GLY A 434 16.82 -22.32 3.05
C GLY A 434 17.52 -21.05 3.57
N PRO A 435 18.86 -21.00 3.66
CA PRO A 435 19.58 -19.82 4.12
C PRO A 435 19.73 -18.74 3.04
N ILE A 436 19.44 -19.04 1.77
CA ILE A 436 19.68 -18.15 0.63
C ILE A 436 18.42 -17.35 0.34
N TRP A 437 18.56 -16.04 0.17
CA TRP A 437 17.50 -15.15 -0.29
C TRP A 437 17.71 -14.81 -1.76
N ASN A 438 16.72 -15.14 -2.60
CA ASN A 438 16.79 -14.95 -4.04
C ASN A 438 15.85 -13.80 -4.45
N PRO A 439 16.28 -12.88 -5.33
CA PRO A 439 15.37 -11.94 -5.96
C PRO A 439 14.37 -12.73 -6.82
N VAL A 440 13.10 -12.42 -6.66
CA VAL A 440 11.98 -13.02 -7.40
C VAL A 440 11.54 -12.08 -8.50
N ARG A 441 11.33 -10.80 -8.16
CA ARG A 441 10.69 -9.84 -9.05
C ARG A 441 11.03 -8.40 -8.66
N LYS A 442 11.35 -7.58 -9.66
CA LYS A 442 11.23 -6.11 -9.58
C LYS A 442 9.79 -5.74 -9.93
N ILE A 443 9.17 -4.91 -9.10
CA ILE A 443 7.78 -4.50 -9.20
C ILE A 443 7.77 -3.01 -9.51
N GLU A 444 7.25 -2.68 -10.69
CA GLU A 444 7.08 -1.34 -11.20
C GLU A 444 5.59 -1.11 -11.50
N LEU A 445 5.15 0.14 -11.43
CA LEU A 445 3.79 0.52 -11.81
C LEU A 445 3.71 0.92 -13.27
N VAL A 446 2.63 0.50 -13.93
CA VAL A 446 2.37 0.87 -15.33
C VAL A 446 1.99 2.35 -15.38
N ASN A 447 2.62 3.09 -16.29
CA ASN A 447 2.45 4.53 -16.48
C ASN A 447 2.94 5.41 -15.33
N ALA A 448 3.75 4.88 -14.40
CA ALA A 448 4.37 5.73 -13.40
C ALA A 448 5.29 6.79 -14.04
N GLN A 449 5.38 7.94 -13.39
CA GLN A 449 6.09 9.13 -13.84
C GLN A 449 7.18 9.53 -12.83
N THR A 450 7.95 10.55 -13.20
CA THR A 450 8.92 11.18 -12.30
C THR A 450 8.26 11.62 -11.00
N ASN A 451 8.92 11.34 -9.86
CA ASN A 451 8.46 11.64 -8.50
C ASN A 451 7.18 10.91 -8.06
N ASP A 452 6.84 9.78 -8.66
CA ASP A 452 5.71 8.97 -8.17
C ASP A 452 6.04 8.26 -6.84
N TYR A 453 7.33 8.04 -6.58
CA TYR A 453 7.84 7.39 -5.38
C TYR A 453 7.22 6.00 -5.14
N THR A 454 7.11 5.19 -6.18
CA THR A 454 6.60 3.82 -6.06
C THR A 454 7.47 3.02 -5.09
N GLY A 455 6.83 2.31 -4.17
CA GLY A 455 7.56 1.58 -3.14
C GLY A 455 8.04 2.43 -2.00
N PHE A 456 7.54 3.67 -1.88
CA PHE A 456 7.77 4.49 -0.69
C PHE A 456 7.29 3.79 0.57
N SER A 457 6.16 3.09 0.53
CA SER A 457 5.75 2.20 1.62
C SER A 457 5.31 0.86 1.06
N VAL A 458 5.55 -0.22 1.83
CA VAL A 458 5.19 -1.58 1.44
C VAL A 458 4.60 -2.32 2.63
N GLY A 459 3.61 -3.15 2.36
CA GLY A 459 2.98 -4.05 3.33
C GLY A 459 2.76 -5.42 2.68
N MET A 460 2.72 -6.47 3.49
CA MET A 460 2.65 -7.83 2.96
C MET A 460 1.83 -8.76 3.86
N SER A 461 0.97 -9.56 3.25
CA SER A 461 0.32 -10.73 3.83
C SER A 461 0.87 -12.00 3.18
N SER A 462 0.36 -13.17 3.56
CA SER A 462 0.79 -14.45 2.98
C SER A 462 0.57 -14.56 1.47
N SER A 463 -0.34 -13.77 0.89
CA SER A 463 -0.70 -13.86 -0.53
C SER A 463 -0.68 -12.52 -1.26
N TRP A 464 -0.61 -11.39 -0.57
CA TRP A 464 -0.71 -10.08 -1.19
C TRP A 464 0.37 -9.13 -0.71
N ILE A 465 0.82 -8.28 -1.62
CA ILE A 465 1.65 -7.11 -1.36
C ILE A 465 0.77 -5.88 -1.61
N ILE A 466 0.86 -4.90 -0.71
CA ILE A 466 0.38 -3.55 -0.91
C ILE A 466 1.57 -2.61 -1.06
N ILE A 467 1.50 -1.70 -2.02
CA ILE A 467 2.55 -0.73 -2.36
C ILE A 467 1.93 0.66 -2.31
N GLY A 468 2.58 1.59 -1.62
CA GLY A 468 2.24 3.00 -1.62
C GLY A 468 3.15 3.83 -2.53
N SER A 469 2.55 4.76 -3.26
CA SER A 469 3.21 5.69 -4.18
C SER A 469 2.67 7.11 -3.93
N PRO A 470 3.08 7.77 -2.83
CA PRO A 470 2.47 9.03 -2.38
C PRO A 470 2.70 10.23 -3.30
N GLY A 471 3.65 10.14 -4.24
CA GLY A 471 3.91 11.16 -5.24
C GLY A 471 3.11 11.01 -6.54
N ASP A 472 2.49 9.83 -6.76
CA ASP A 472 1.78 9.51 -8.00
C ASP A 472 0.67 10.54 -8.31
N THR A 473 0.48 10.82 -9.59
CA THR A 473 -0.56 11.69 -10.14
C THR A 473 -0.41 13.13 -9.70
N PHE A 474 0.81 13.69 -9.71
CA PHE A 474 1.07 15.06 -9.24
C PHE A 474 0.88 15.23 -7.72
N GLY A 475 1.28 14.23 -6.92
CA GLY A 475 1.28 14.31 -5.45
C GLY A 475 -0.05 13.98 -4.77
N TYR A 476 -1.03 13.47 -5.51
CA TYR A 476 -2.29 12.95 -4.97
C TYR A 476 -2.05 11.62 -4.22
N GLY A 477 -1.11 10.83 -4.74
CA GLY A 477 -0.73 9.55 -4.18
C GLY A 477 -1.66 8.40 -4.61
N ARG A 478 -1.08 7.21 -4.71
CA ARG A 478 -1.80 5.98 -5.07
C ARG A 478 -1.34 4.80 -4.25
N ILE A 479 -2.16 3.74 -4.30
CA ILE A 479 -1.80 2.43 -3.78
C ILE A 479 -2.01 1.35 -4.83
N SER A 480 -1.22 0.29 -4.75
CA SER A 480 -1.34 -0.84 -5.67
C SER A 480 -1.26 -2.17 -4.95
N PHE A 481 -2.02 -3.15 -5.44
CA PHE A 481 -2.06 -4.49 -4.89
C PHE A 481 -1.48 -5.50 -5.87
N LEU A 482 -0.63 -6.39 -5.37
CA LEU A 482 -0.06 -7.48 -6.15
C LEU A 482 -0.28 -8.81 -5.42
N ASN A 483 -0.82 -9.81 -6.11
CA ASN A 483 -0.88 -11.18 -5.61
C ASN A 483 0.51 -11.81 -5.78
N ILE A 484 1.01 -12.51 -4.76
CA ILE A 484 2.37 -13.08 -4.76
C ILE A 484 2.46 -14.33 -5.66
N GLU A 485 1.35 -15.05 -5.82
CA GLU A 485 1.30 -16.28 -6.63
C GLU A 485 0.92 -16.03 -8.10
N GLU A 486 0.39 -14.85 -8.39
CA GLU A 486 0.15 -14.34 -9.76
C GLU A 486 1.33 -13.46 -10.16
#